data_AF-A0A7C2WFD4-F1
#
_entry.id   AF-A0A7C2WFD4-F1
#
_cell.length_a   1.000
_cell.length_b   1.000
_cell.length_c   1.000
_cell.angle_alpha   90.00
_cell.angle_beta   90.00
_cell.angle_gamma   90.00
#
_symmetry.space_group_name_H-M   'P 1'
#
loop_
_entity.id
_entity.type
_entity.pdbx_description
1 polymer ?
#
loop_
_entity_poly.entity_id
_entity_poly.type
_entity_poly.pdbx_seq_one_letter_code
_entity_poly.pdbx_strand_id
1 'polypeptide(L)'
;MAELKQVYRCNICGNIVEVLHAGSGQLVCCGQPMELLTEKTEDVGKEKHVPVVEMTADGFKVKVGSIEHPMEENHYIEWIELIADD
;
A
#
# COMPACT_ATOMS: atom_id res chain seq x y z
N MET A 1 14.14 -2.66 11.31
CA MET A 1 14.81 -1.64 10.50
C MET A 1 13.82 -1.24 9.42
N ALA A 2 13.75 0.04 9.05
CA ALA A 2 12.91 0.45 7.93
C ALA A 2 13.64 0.14 6.62
N GLU A 3 12.97 -0.52 5.68
CA GLU A 3 13.51 -0.93 4.38
C GLU A 3 12.85 -0.13 3.24
N LEU A 4 13.56 0.00 2.12
CA LEU A 4 13.09 0.72 0.93
C LEU A 4 11.70 0.22 0.49
N LYS A 5 10.80 1.14 0.11
CA LYS A 5 9.42 0.89 -0.33
C LYS A 5 8.47 0.33 0.74
N GLN A 6 8.91 0.13 1.99
CA GLN A 6 7.97 -0.19 3.08
C GLN A 6 7.04 0.97 3.39
N VAL A 7 5.76 0.67 3.60
CA VAL A 7 4.72 1.65 3.96
C VAL A 7 4.38 1.55 5.44
N TYR A 8 4.35 2.69 6.12
CA TYR A 8 4.04 2.78 7.55
C TYR A 8 2.87 3.73 7.82
N ARG A 9 2.04 3.38 8.80
CA ARG A 9 0.89 4.19 9.24
C ARG A 9 0.98 4.55 10.73
N CYS A 10 0.64 5.80 11.05
CA CYS A 10 0.35 6.19 12.43
C CYS A 10 -1.11 5.92 12.76
N ASN A 11 -1.38 5.07 13.75
CA ASN A 11 -2.75 4.74 14.17
C ASN A 11 -3.44 5.81 15.03
N ILE A 12 -2.77 6.93 15.32
CA ILE A 12 -3.38 8.08 16.02
C ILE A 12 -3.84 9.14 15.02
N CYS A 13 -2.92 9.69 14.22
CA CYS A 13 -3.23 10.81 13.33
C CYS A 13 -3.53 10.39 11.88
N GLY A 14 -3.28 9.13 11.52
CA GLY A 14 -3.51 8.62 10.17
C GLY A 14 -2.39 8.90 9.16
N ASN A 15 -1.27 9.53 9.55
CA ASN A 15 -0.14 9.73 8.63
C ASN A 15 0.33 8.39 8.04
N ILE A 16 0.46 8.36 6.71
CA ILE A 16 1.03 7.24 5.96
C ILE A 16 2.28 7.73 5.24
N VAL A 17 3.37 6.96 5.31
CA VAL A 17 4.65 7.30 4.66
C VAL A 17 5.25 6.05 4.02
N GLU A 18 5.96 6.26 2.91
CA GLU A 18 6.80 5.25 2.26
C GLU A 18 8.28 5.58 2.49
N VAL A 19 9.08 4.54 2.70
CA VAL A 19 10.52 4.68 2.92
C VAL A 19 11.26 4.81 1.59
N LEU A 20 11.83 6.00 1.33
CA LEU A 20 12.67 6.25 0.15
C LEU A 20 14.17 5.98 0.38
N HIS A 21 14.59 5.89 1.65
CA HIS A 21 15.97 5.57 2.02
C HIS A 21 15.99 4.77 3.33
N ALA A 22 16.61 3.59 3.31
CA ALA A 22 16.65 2.70 4.46
C ALA A 22 17.51 3.28 5.60
N GLY A 23 17.15 2.95 6.84
CA GLY A 23 17.87 3.42 8.02
C GLY A 23 17.57 2.58 9.25
N SER A 24 18.49 2.58 10.22
CA SER A 24 18.42 1.74 11.41
C SER A 24 17.41 2.20 12.48
N GLY A 25 16.91 3.44 12.37
CA GLY A 25 15.96 4.02 13.31
C GLY A 25 14.57 3.39 13.24
N GLN A 26 13.80 3.51 14.33
CA GLN A 26 12.38 3.18 14.34
C GLN A 26 11.56 4.42 13.95
N LEU A 27 10.62 4.27 13.02
CA LEU A 27 9.69 5.34 12.68
C LEU A 27 8.68 5.55 13.82
N VAL A 28 8.60 6.78 14.32
CA VAL A 28 7.74 7.18 15.43
C VAL A 28 6.90 8.38 15.01
N CYS A 29 5.60 8.31 15.30
CA CYS A 29 4.66 9.40 15.07
C CYS A 29 3.68 9.46 16.25
N CYS A 30 3.35 10.66 16.72
CA CYS A 30 2.49 10.87 17.90
C CYS A 30 2.96 10.13 19.16
N GLY A 31 4.29 10.01 19.34
CA GLY A 31 4.88 9.41 20.55
C GLY A 31 4.86 7.88 20.61
N GLN A 32 4.45 7.19 19.54
CA GLN A 32 4.48 5.72 19.44
C GLN A 32 5.11 5.23 18.13
N PRO A 33 5.62 3.99 18.08
CA PRO A 33 6.03 3.36 16.83
C PRO A 33 4.90 3.37 15.79
N MET A 34 5.24 3.66 14.54
CA MET A 34 4.31 3.50 13.42
C MET A 34 4.10 2.00 13.12
N GLU A 35 2.91 1.64 12.66
CA GLU A 35 2.59 0.29 12.18
C GLU A 35 3.18 0.10 10.79
N LEU A 36 3.88 -1.02 10.57
CA LEU A 36 4.25 -1.46 9.22
C LEU A 36 3.00 -2.07 8.56
N LEU A 37 2.58 -1.51 7.44
CA LEU A 37 1.47 -2.06 6.66
C LEU A 37 2.00 -3.17 5.74
N THR A 38 1.95 -4.41 6.23
CA THR A 38 2.34 -5.59 5.42
C THR A 38 1.26 -5.90 4.40
N GLU A 39 1.67 -6.11 3.15
CA GLU A 39 0.80 -6.49 2.05
C GLU A 39 0.15 -7.85 2.34
N LYS A 40 -1.13 -7.97 1.96
CA LYS A 40 -1.90 -9.20 2.15
C LYS A 40 -2.26 -9.81 0.81
N THR A 41 -1.96 -11.09 0.65
CA THR A 41 -2.35 -11.87 -0.54
C THR A 41 -3.53 -12.81 -0.27
N GLU A 42 -3.84 -13.08 1.00
CA GLU A 42 -4.90 -14.00 1.42
C GLU A 42 -5.64 -13.42 2.63
N ASP A 43 -6.90 -13.01 2.42
CA ASP A 43 -7.83 -12.60 3.49
C ASP A 43 -9.27 -12.57 2.93
N VAL A 44 -10.25 -12.31 3.80
CA VAL A 44 -11.64 -12.05 3.41
C VAL A 44 -11.70 -10.81 2.51
N GLY A 45 -12.38 -10.93 1.36
CA GLY A 45 -12.52 -9.85 0.40
C GLY A 45 -11.33 -9.69 -0.55
N LYS A 46 -10.38 -10.63 -0.60
CA LYS A 46 -9.21 -10.56 -1.50
C LYS A 46 -9.58 -10.32 -2.96
N GLU A 47 -10.74 -10.79 -3.40
CA GLU A 47 -11.25 -10.58 -4.75
C GLU A 47 -11.48 -9.10 -5.10
N LYS A 48 -11.62 -8.23 -4.09
CA LYS A 48 -11.74 -6.77 -4.23
C LYS A 48 -10.47 -5.99 -3.88
N HIS A 49 -9.50 -6.59 -3.19
CA HIS A 49 -8.32 -5.86 -2.70
C HIS A 49 -7.00 -6.28 -3.35
N VAL A 50 -6.90 -7.51 -3.87
CA VAL A 50 -5.69 -7.97 -4.56
C VAL A 50 -5.64 -7.32 -5.95
N PRO A 51 -4.54 -6.62 -6.30
CA PRO A 51 -4.39 -6.02 -7.62
C PRO A 51 -4.40 -7.06 -8.74
N VAL A 52 -5.04 -6.73 -9.86
CA VAL A 52 -5.01 -7.49 -11.11
C VAL A 52 -4.26 -6.66 -12.15
N VAL A 53 -3.15 -7.21 -12.64
CA VAL A 53 -2.29 -6.55 -13.64
C VAL A 53 -2.59 -7.11 -15.03
N GLU A 54 -2.85 -6.23 -15.98
CA GLU A 54 -3.09 -6.51 -17.39
C GLU A 54 -2.01 -5.83 -18.24
N MET A 55 -1.26 -6.61 -19.01
CA MET A 55 -0.32 -6.06 -19.99
C MET A 55 -1.09 -5.47 -21.17
N THR A 56 -0.70 -4.27 -21.59
CA THR A 56 -1.25 -3.59 -22.77
C THR A 56 -0.16 -3.43 -23.83
N ALA A 57 -0.51 -2.93 -25.02
CA ALA A 57 0.47 -2.65 -26.06
C ALA A 57 1.54 -1.62 -25.62
N ASP A 58 1.16 -0.71 -24.72
CA ASP A 58 1.96 0.46 -24.34
C ASP A 58 2.40 0.44 -22.86
N GLY A 59 2.16 -0.66 -22.12
CA GLY A 59 2.56 -0.78 -20.72
C GLY A 59 1.66 -1.70 -19.90
N PHE A 60 1.23 -1.22 -18.73
CA PHE A 60 0.43 -2.00 -17.77
C PHE A 60 -0.82 -1.25 -17.36
N LYS A 61 -1.92 -1.98 -17.22
CA LYS A 61 -3.15 -1.53 -16.56
C LYS A 61 -3.33 -2.32 -15.28
N VAL A 62 -3.35 -1.63 -14.16
CA VAL A 62 -3.62 -2.24 -12.85
C VAL A 62 -5.05 -1.90 -12.45
N LYS A 63 -5.80 -2.90 -12.00
CA LYS A 63 -7.14 -2.78 -11.42
C LYS A 63 -7.08 -3.28 -9.99
N VAL A 64 -7.77 -2.64 -9.06
CA VAL A 64 -7.89 -3.18 -7.71
C VAL A 64 -9.21 -3.92 -7.56
N GLY A 65 -8.97 -5.22 -7.43
CA GLY A 65 -9.90 -6.32 -7.42
C GLY A 65 -10.06 -7.00 -8.77
N SER A 66 -10.18 -8.33 -8.71
CA SER A 66 -10.88 -9.13 -9.72
C SER A 66 -12.39 -8.79 -9.79
N ILE A 67 -12.92 -8.25 -8.71
CA ILE A 67 -14.22 -7.58 -8.60
C ILE A 67 -13.94 -6.13 -8.18
N GLU A 68 -14.60 -5.15 -8.79
CA GLU A 68 -14.35 -3.74 -8.49
C GLU A 68 -14.44 -3.43 -6.99
N HIS A 69 -13.38 -2.82 -6.47
CA HIS A 69 -13.37 -2.24 -5.13
C HIS A 69 -14.30 -1.02 -5.08
N PRO A 70 -15.09 -0.82 -4.00
CA PRO A 70 -15.86 0.41 -3.80
C PRO A 70 -14.97 1.67 -3.82
N MET A 71 -15.46 2.79 -4.33
CA MET A 71 -14.74 4.07 -4.36
C MET A 71 -15.62 5.18 -3.76
N GLU A 72 -16.13 4.91 -2.56
CA GLU A 72 -16.99 5.82 -1.81
C GLU A 72 -16.14 6.76 -0.93
N GLU A 73 -16.68 7.91 -0.52
CA GLU A 73 -15.95 8.94 0.25
C GLU A 73 -15.20 8.40 1.48
N ASN A 74 -15.77 7.42 2.18
CA ASN A 74 -15.20 6.82 3.39
C ASN A 74 -14.59 5.42 3.17
N HIS A 75 -14.58 4.92 1.93
CA HIS A 75 -14.04 3.60 1.60
C HIS A 75 -13.62 3.55 0.13
N TYR A 76 -12.33 3.77 -0.10
CA TYR A 76 -11.73 3.82 -1.43
C TYR A 76 -10.28 3.33 -1.40
N ILE A 77 -9.73 3.05 -2.57
CA ILE A 77 -8.30 2.77 -2.75
C ILE A 77 -7.56 4.10 -2.87
N GLU A 78 -6.70 4.40 -1.89
CA GLU A 78 -5.98 5.68 -1.82
C GLU A 78 -4.93 5.84 -2.95
N TRP A 79 -4.22 4.77 -3.30
CA TRP A 79 -3.29 4.75 -4.43
C TRP A 79 -3.12 3.34 -5.01
N ILE A 80 -2.56 3.28 -6.21
CA ILE A 80 -2.06 2.07 -6.85
C ILE A 80 -0.61 2.34 -7.21
N GLU A 81 0.28 1.46 -6.77
CA GLU A 81 1.70 1.52 -7.08
C GLU A 81 2.09 0.38 -8.03
N LEU A 82 2.95 0.66 -9.01
CA LEU A 82 3.56 -0.33 -9.88
C LEU A 82 5.07 -0.19 -9.78
N ILE A 83 5.72 -1.21 -9.23
CA ILE A 83 7.17 -1.27 -9.09
C ILE A 83 7.71 -2.12 -10.25
N ALA A 84 8.48 -1.49 -11.13
CA ALA A 84 9.22 -2.14 -12.20
C ALA A 84 10.65 -1.60 -12.18
N ASP A 85 11.62 -2.50 -12.22
CA ASP A 85 13.04 -2.17 -12.03
C ASP A 85 13.32 -1.49 -10.67
N ASP A 86 14.35 -0.63 -10.59
CA ASP A 86 14.88 -0.04 -9.35
C ASP A 86 14.31 1.34 -9.01
#